data_AF-A2FFJ6-F1
#
_entry.id   AF-A2FFJ6-F1
#
_cell.length_a   1.000
_cell.length_b   1.000
_cell.length_c   1.000
_cell.angle_alpha   90.00
_cell.angle_beta   90.00
_cell.angle_gamma   90.00
#
_symmetry.space_group_name_H-M   'P 1'
#
loop_
_entity.id
_entity.type
_entity.pdbx_description
1 polymer ?
#
loop_
_entity_poly.entity_id
_entity_poly.type
_entity_poly.pdbx_seq_one_letter_code
_entity_poly.pdbx_strand_id
1 'polypeptide(L)'
;MDSMYYSKKNGGGMGYSVIPYLEKLAMDKNNIHFSNKKSPIIGGIQTTERTSFTTGSVFGAMCGVPYLGINQEDQQSEEFFNNLSCISELLMDQNYITSATFGSSMYEWGYGRIFETHHFQRITSLRDMKKGVEGGEYIPDHITWEFFINELNDLSKKDNPFFAFMSTIDTHEPGFSCKLCEKTKIKPDMVKAANCADKQLKKFMEWAKKQEWYQNTVIIIYGDHVSRDWYLNQIANSRGCRKRSVYNVIINSEVKSGKHDERTFTHYDMMPTVLAAAGVKIKGDRLGIGVNLFSSLETNYEKYGKRFTDSFSESVHWYGTEILQRPAICDGFNPCINLDKLELYTNISQEIV
;
A
#
# COMPACT_ATOMS: atom_id res chain seq x y z
N MET A 1 3.32 5.94 6.49
CA MET A 1 3.25 7.31 7.09
C MET A 1 1.96 8.01 6.68
N ASP A 2 1.34 8.74 7.60
CA ASP A 2 0.03 9.39 7.42
C ASP A 2 -0.03 10.87 7.84
N SER A 3 -1.19 11.48 7.66
CA SER A 3 -1.49 12.89 7.98
C SER A 3 -1.12 13.34 9.39
N MET A 4 -0.98 12.46 10.38
CA MET A 4 -0.53 12.83 11.72
C MET A 4 0.87 13.40 11.73
N TYR A 5 1.74 12.95 10.83
CA TYR A 5 3.12 13.41 10.78
C TYR A 5 3.26 14.78 10.11
N TYR A 6 2.22 15.30 9.48
CA TYR A 6 2.27 16.62 8.86
C TYR A 6 2.17 17.74 9.90
N SER A 7 2.68 18.92 9.54
CA SER A 7 2.42 20.15 10.26
C SER A 7 0.94 20.52 10.21
N LYS A 8 0.41 21.11 11.29
CA LYS A 8 -0.96 21.67 11.33
C LYS A 8 -1.25 22.61 10.17
N LYS A 9 -0.27 23.41 9.75
CA LYS A 9 -0.38 24.33 8.61
C LYS A 9 -0.79 23.60 7.33
N ASN A 10 -0.26 22.39 7.13
CA ASN A 10 -0.44 21.61 5.91
C ASN A 10 -1.49 20.49 6.08
N GLY A 11 -2.32 20.54 7.12
CA GLY A 11 -3.42 19.59 7.33
C GLY A 11 -3.16 18.49 8.34
N GLY A 12 -2.01 18.48 9.01
CA GLY A 12 -1.63 17.41 9.92
C GLY A 12 -2.01 17.60 11.38
N GLY A 13 -1.72 16.56 12.16
CA GLY A 13 -2.02 16.50 13.60
C GLY A 13 -0.98 17.16 14.50
N MET A 14 0.22 17.46 14.00
CA MET A 14 1.37 17.87 14.82
C MET A 14 1.65 19.38 14.73
N GLY A 15 2.14 19.97 15.82
CA GLY A 15 2.48 21.40 15.88
C GLY A 15 3.65 21.80 14.96
N TYR A 16 4.42 20.83 14.51
CA TYR A 16 5.53 20.95 13.57
C TYR A 16 5.47 19.78 12.58
N SER A 17 6.19 19.89 11.47
CA SER A 17 6.33 18.80 10.50
C SER A 17 7.32 17.76 11.02
N VAL A 18 6.87 16.52 11.21
CA VAL A 18 7.76 15.39 11.54
C VAL A 18 8.50 14.91 10.28
N ILE A 19 7.87 15.09 9.12
CA ILE A 19 8.32 14.60 7.81
C ILE A 19 8.45 15.76 6.79
N PRO A 20 9.32 16.75 7.07
CA PRO A 20 9.38 17.99 6.29
C PRO A 20 9.78 17.78 4.83
N TYR A 21 10.56 16.76 4.51
CA TYR A 21 10.93 16.48 3.12
C TYR A 21 9.73 15.92 2.33
N LEU A 22 8.98 14.98 2.90
CA LEU A 22 7.74 14.46 2.31
C LEU A 22 6.69 15.56 2.13
N GLU A 23 6.51 16.45 3.11
CA GLU A 23 5.62 17.61 2.94
C GLU A 23 6.09 18.51 1.79
N LYS A 24 7.41 18.76 1.68
CA LYS A 24 7.97 19.53 0.57
C LYS A 24 7.69 18.86 -0.78
N LEU A 25 7.82 17.55 -0.89
CA LEU A 25 7.54 16.81 -2.13
C LEU A 25 6.07 16.92 -2.54
N ALA A 26 5.13 16.79 -1.59
CA ALA A 26 3.70 16.88 -1.87
C ALA A 26 3.25 18.30 -2.24
N MET A 27 3.94 19.33 -1.76
CA MET A 27 3.67 20.74 -2.09
C MET A 27 4.39 21.23 -3.36
N ASP A 28 5.34 20.46 -3.89
CA ASP A 28 6.06 20.83 -5.11
C ASP A 28 5.13 20.73 -6.32
N LYS A 29 4.93 21.85 -7.02
CA LYS A 29 4.03 21.93 -8.19
C LYS A 29 4.48 21.08 -9.38
N ASN A 30 5.73 20.61 -9.38
CA ASN A 30 6.24 19.69 -10.41
C ASN A 30 5.87 18.24 -10.14
N ASN A 31 5.48 17.91 -8.91
CA ASN A 31 5.03 16.59 -8.51
C ASN A 31 3.50 16.53 -8.51
N ILE A 32 2.97 15.30 -8.56
CA ILE A 32 1.54 15.05 -8.39
C ILE A 32 1.29 14.49 -6.99
N HIS A 33 0.44 15.15 -6.23
CA HIS A 33 -0.06 14.67 -4.95
C HIS A 33 -1.59 14.60 -5.04
N PHE A 34 -2.16 13.41 -4.91
CA PHE A 34 -3.60 13.25 -4.83
C PHE A 34 -4.06 13.48 -3.38
N SER A 35 -5.08 14.31 -3.19
CA SER A 35 -5.56 14.73 -1.89
C SER A 35 -7.08 14.63 -1.83
N ASN A 36 -7.60 14.08 -0.73
CA ASN A 36 -9.02 14.13 -0.39
C ASN A 36 -9.45 15.45 0.28
N LYS A 37 -8.56 16.44 0.29
CA LYS A 37 -8.79 17.78 0.82
C LYS A 37 -8.60 18.79 -0.29
N LYS A 38 -9.18 19.97 -0.10
CA LYS A 38 -8.95 21.12 -0.98
C LYS A 38 -7.54 21.68 -0.78
N SER A 39 -6.84 21.98 -1.88
CA SER A 39 -5.53 22.62 -1.85
C SER A 39 -5.57 23.96 -1.07
N PRO A 40 -4.55 24.30 -0.25
CA PRO A 40 -3.23 23.67 -0.13
C PRO A 40 -3.12 22.62 1.00
N ILE A 41 -4.25 22.13 1.53
CA ILE A 41 -4.23 21.14 2.61
C ILE A 41 -3.86 19.76 2.05
N ILE A 42 -2.85 19.14 2.66
CA ILE A 42 -2.36 17.81 2.27
C ILE A 42 -3.30 16.76 2.89
N GLY A 43 -3.86 15.94 2.01
CA GLY A 43 -4.70 14.80 2.34
C GLY A 43 -4.03 13.50 1.89
N GLY A 44 -4.81 12.56 1.40
CA GLY A 44 -4.27 11.38 0.73
C GLY A 44 -5.20 10.17 0.77
N ILE A 45 -4.59 8.99 0.70
CA ILE A 45 -5.28 7.71 0.53
C ILE A 45 -6.12 7.41 1.78
N GLN A 46 -7.36 6.99 1.58
CA GLN A 46 -8.23 6.46 2.65
C GLN A 46 -7.89 4.99 2.91
N THR A 47 -7.52 4.68 4.14
CA THR A 47 -7.34 3.31 4.58
C THR A 47 -8.69 2.63 4.74
N THR A 48 -8.83 1.44 4.15
CA THR A 48 -9.97 0.53 4.34
C THR A 48 -9.60 -0.56 5.35
N GLU A 49 -10.57 -1.32 5.85
CA GLU A 49 -10.32 -2.46 6.75
C GLU A 49 -9.34 -3.48 6.13
N ARG A 50 -9.47 -3.74 4.82
CA ARG A 50 -8.61 -4.70 4.09
C ARG A 50 -7.27 -4.10 3.64
N THR A 51 -7.01 -2.83 3.95
CA THR A 51 -5.72 -2.16 3.65
C THR A 51 -5.15 -1.48 4.89
N SER A 52 -5.58 -1.85 6.10
CA SER A 52 -5.13 -1.24 7.36
C SER A 52 -3.89 -1.92 7.95
N PHE A 53 -3.18 -2.68 7.14
CA PHE A 53 -1.94 -3.41 7.44
C PHE A 53 -1.12 -3.53 6.14
N THR A 54 0.20 -3.70 6.28
CA THR A 54 1.15 -3.59 5.18
C THR A 54 0.85 -4.53 4.01
N THR A 55 0.63 -5.82 4.26
CA THR A 55 0.26 -6.81 3.22
C THR A 55 -0.97 -6.38 2.43
N GLY A 56 -2.04 -5.96 3.14
CA GLY A 56 -3.29 -5.55 2.50
C GLY A 56 -3.16 -4.27 1.68
N SER A 57 -2.37 -3.31 2.17
CA SER A 57 -2.07 -2.08 1.42
C SER A 57 -1.28 -2.36 0.15
N VAL A 58 -0.16 -3.09 0.26
CA VAL A 58 0.72 -3.37 -0.87
C VAL A 58 -0.01 -4.20 -1.92
N PHE A 59 -0.72 -5.24 -1.51
CA PHE A 59 -1.56 -6.03 -2.41
C PHE A 59 -2.64 -5.17 -3.08
N GLY A 60 -3.36 -4.36 -2.32
CA GLY A 60 -4.37 -3.44 -2.86
C GLY A 60 -3.78 -2.46 -3.87
N ALA A 61 -2.60 -1.92 -3.61
CA ALA A 61 -1.92 -0.99 -4.50
C ALA A 61 -1.36 -1.64 -5.76
N MET A 62 -0.93 -2.90 -5.69
CA MET A 62 -0.35 -3.63 -6.82
C MET A 62 -1.39 -4.33 -7.69
N CYS A 63 -2.51 -4.77 -7.11
CA CYS A 63 -3.49 -5.62 -7.76
C CYS A 63 -4.85 -4.92 -7.96
N GLY A 64 -5.04 -3.75 -7.35
CA GLY A 64 -6.27 -2.97 -7.45
C GLY A 64 -7.51 -3.67 -6.89
N VAL A 65 -7.34 -4.61 -5.96
CA VAL A 65 -8.41 -5.39 -5.30
C VAL A 65 -8.11 -5.61 -3.80
N PRO A 66 -9.11 -5.83 -2.94
CA PRO A 66 -8.89 -6.07 -1.51
C PRO A 66 -8.08 -7.35 -1.28
N TYR A 67 -7.18 -7.31 -0.29
CA TYR A 67 -6.52 -8.50 0.20
C TYR A 67 -7.53 -9.35 0.99
N LEU A 68 -7.81 -10.55 0.49
CA LEU A 68 -8.81 -11.45 1.05
C LEU A 68 -8.21 -12.56 1.92
N GLY A 69 -6.90 -12.51 2.16
CA GLY A 69 -6.23 -13.38 3.11
C GLY A 69 -6.61 -13.10 4.56
N ILE A 70 -6.38 -14.09 5.42
CA ILE A 70 -6.50 -13.94 6.86
C ILE A 70 -5.26 -13.20 7.36
N ASN A 71 -5.46 -12.15 8.15
CA ASN A 71 -4.37 -11.40 8.77
C ASN A 71 -3.88 -12.13 10.02
N GLN A 72 -3.14 -13.23 9.85
CA GLN A 72 -2.51 -14.01 10.92
C GLN A 72 -1.10 -14.44 10.49
N GLU A 73 -0.18 -14.49 11.45
CA GLU A 73 1.26 -14.71 11.24
C GLU A 73 1.56 -16.05 10.55
N ASP A 74 0.85 -17.11 10.92
CA ASP A 74 1.08 -18.49 10.45
C ASP A 74 0.12 -18.94 9.32
N GLN A 75 -0.82 -18.10 8.87
CA GLN A 75 -1.81 -18.52 7.89
C GLN A 75 -1.46 -18.09 6.47
N GLN A 76 -1.24 -19.08 5.61
CA GLN A 76 -1.04 -18.89 4.19
C GLN A 76 -2.39 -18.62 3.52
N SER A 77 -2.50 -17.47 2.86
CA SER A 77 -3.69 -17.05 2.12
C SER A 77 -3.60 -17.44 0.64
N GLU A 78 -3.08 -18.63 0.32
CA GLU A 78 -2.70 -19.01 -1.06
C GLU A 78 -3.82 -18.88 -2.10
N GLU A 79 -5.08 -19.01 -1.69
CA GLU A 79 -6.20 -19.25 -2.61
C GLU A 79 -6.73 -18.01 -3.36
N PHE A 80 -6.35 -16.79 -2.96
CA PHE A 80 -6.87 -15.56 -3.60
C PHE A 80 -5.93 -14.93 -4.63
N PHE A 81 -4.70 -15.41 -4.75
CA PHE A 81 -3.65 -14.72 -5.51
C PHE A 81 -3.48 -15.25 -6.94
N ASN A 82 -3.62 -16.55 -7.16
CA ASN A 82 -3.10 -17.20 -8.37
C ASN A 82 -3.81 -16.84 -9.68
N ASN A 83 -5.02 -16.24 -9.63
CA ASN A 83 -5.84 -15.96 -10.82
C ASN A 83 -6.00 -14.46 -11.12
N LEU A 84 -5.27 -13.59 -10.42
CA LEU A 84 -5.34 -12.14 -10.61
C LEU A 84 -4.05 -11.63 -11.24
N SER A 85 -4.18 -10.86 -12.32
CA SER A 85 -3.05 -10.10 -12.86
C SER A 85 -2.87 -8.81 -12.07
N CYS A 86 -1.69 -8.64 -11.47
CA CYS A 86 -1.29 -7.43 -10.79
C CYS A 86 -0.31 -6.64 -11.67
N ILE A 87 0.21 -5.53 -11.13
CA ILE A 87 1.10 -4.65 -11.87
C ILE A 87 2.36 -5.36 -12.38
N SER A 88 2.87 -6.36 -11.66
CA SER A 88 4.06 -7.10 -12.07
C SER A 88 3.83 -7.91 -13.34
N GLU A 89 2.76 -8.71 -13.43
CA GLU A 89 2.44 -9.49 -14.63
C GLU A 89 2.18 -8.60 -15.84
N LEU A 90 1.40 -7.53 -15.65
CA LEU A 90 1.12 -6.56 -16.71
C LEU A 90 2.40 -5.93 -17.29
N LEU A 91 3.39 -5.66 -16.43
CA LEU A 91 4.67 -5.06 -16.83
C LEU A 91 5.63 -6.12 -17.41
N MET A 92 5.63 -7.34 -16.88
CA MET A 92 6.44 -8.44 -17.43
C MET A 92 6.01 -8.82 -18.84
N ASP A 93 4.70 -8.81 -19.14
CA ASP A 93 4.18 -8.98 -20.50
C ASP A 93 4.71 -7.92 -21.47
N GLN A 94 5.16 -6.77 -20.94
CA GLN A 94 5.80 -5.69 -21.68
C GLN A 94 7.32 -5.65 -21.48
N ASN A 95 7.92 -6.78 -21.10
CA ASN A 95 9.37 -6.99 -21.00
C ASN A 95 10.07 -6.14 -19.91
N TYR A 96 9.33 -5.67 -18.91
CA TYR A 96 9.90 -5.03 -17.72
C TYR A 96 10.56 -6.07 -16.81
N ILE A 97 11.68 -5.69 -16.20
CA ILE A 97 12.27 -6.41 -15.08
C ILE A 97 11.57 -5.99 -13.79
N THR A 98 11.00 -6.94 -13.05
CA THR A 98 10.34 -6.67 -11.76
C THR A 98 11.23 -7.05 -10.59
N SER A 99 11.41 -6.13 -9.64
CA SER A 99 12.17 -6.38 -8.41
C SER A 99 11.48 -5.89 -7.15
N ALA A 100 11.70 -6.59 -6.04
CA ALA A 100 11.18 -6.26 -4.72
C ALA A 100 12.29 -6.34 -3.66
N THR A 101 12.44 -5.29 -2.86
CA THR A 101 13.44 -5.19 -1.79
C THR A 101 12.76 -4.85 -0.46
N PHE A 102 12.87 -5.72 0.54
CA PHE A 102 12.24 -5.49 1.84
C PHE A 102 13.01 -6.15 3.00
N GLY A 103 12.91 -5.54 4.18
CA GLY A 103 13.68 -5.92 5.36
C GLY A 103 13.05 -6.99 6.26
N SER A 104 11.93 -7.61 5.87
CA SER A 104 11.24 -8.64 6.66
C SER A 104 11.43 -10.05 6.07
N SER A 105 10.98 -11.06 6.81
CA SER A 105 10.92 -12.44 6.33
C SER A 105 9.91 -12.58 5.17
N MET A 106 10.14 -13.54 4.28
CA MET A 106 9.22 -13.88 3.17
C MET A 106 7.84 -14.31 3.66
N TYR A 107 7.79 -14.99 4.82
CA TYR A 107 6.58 -15.67 5.30
C TYR A 107 5.75 -14.83 6.26
N GLU A 108 6.34 -13.79 6.85
CA GLU A 108 5.70 -12.98 7.87
C GLU A 108 4.46 -12.29 7.30
N TRP A 109 3.29 -12.59 7.87
CA TRP A 109 1.99 -12.06 7.42
C TRP A 109 1.72 -12.28 5.92
N GLY A 110 2.36 -13.29 5.31
CA GLY A 110 2.31 -13.56 3.87
C GLY A 110 2.87 -12.42 3.01
N TYR A 111 3.66 -11.49 3.56
CA TYR A 111 4.09 -10.29 2.85
C TYR A 111 4.96 -10.60 1.63
N GLY A 112 5.97 -11.45 1.79
CA GLY A 112 6.84 -11.88 0.69
C GLY A 112 6.12 -12.70 -0.38
N ARG A 113 5.02 -13.37 0.01
CA ARG A 113 4.20 -14.19 -0.89
C ARG A 113 3.49 -13.37 -1.96
N ILE A 114 3.23 -12.08 -1.73
CA ILE A 114 2.72 -11.17 -2.77
C ILE A 114 3.68 -11.18 -3.97
N PHE A 115 4.97 -10.98 -3.71
CA PHE A 115 5.99 -10.88 -4.75
C PHE A 115 6.25 -12.22 -5.43
N GLU A 116 6.29 -13.31 -4.65
CA GLU A 116 6.50 -14.65 -5.18
C GLU A 116 5.32 -15.11 -6.07
N THR A 117 4.08 -14.90 -5.60
CA THR A 117 2.89 -15.34 -6.32
C THR A 117 2.65 -14.51 -7.58
N HIS A 118 2.95 -13.22 -7.53
CA HIS A 118 2.85 -12.32 -8.68
C HIS A 118 4.15 -12.20 -9.48
N HIS A 119 4.97 -13.26 -9.40
CA HIS A 119 6.11 -13.54 -10.28
C HIS A 119 7.17 -12.43 -10.36
N PHE A 120 7.42 -11.70 -9.27
CA PHE A 120 8.57 -10.80 -9.23
C PHE A 120 9.85 -11.56 -9.52
N GLN A 121 10.61 -11.10 -10.52
CA GLN A 121 11.77 -11.84 -11.02
C GLN A 121 12.97 -11.77 -10.07
N ARG A 122 13.06 -10.70 -9.29
CA ARG A 122 14.17 -10.44 -8.35
C ARG A 122 13.62 -10.05 -6.99
N ILE A 123 13.82 -10.90 -5.98
CA ILE A 123 13.34 -10.65 -4.62
C ILE A 123 14.54 -10.61 -3.70
N THR A 124 14.74 -9.47 -3.02
CA THR A 124 15.75 -9.30 -1.97
C THR A 124 15.04 -9.09 -0.64
N SER A 125 15.12 -10.08 0.24
CA SER A 125 14.45 -10.12 1.53
C SER A 125 15.43 -10.05 2.69
N LEU A 126 14.92 -10.15 3.93
CA LEU A 126 15.75 -10.32 5.12
C LEU A 126 16.78 -11.46 4.95
N ARG A 127 16.42 -12.58 4.33
CA ARG A 127 17.32 -13.73 4.15
C ARG A 127 18.58 -13.35 3.39
N ASP A 128 18.46 -12.48 2.40
CA ASP A 128 19.54 -12.05 1.51
C ASP A 128 20.43 -11.00 2.18
N MET A 129 19.80 -10.12 2.98
CA MET A 129 20.47 -9.02 3.69
C MET A 129 21.13 -9.46 5.00
N LYS A 130 20.69 -10.57 5.61
CA LYS A 130 21.14 -11.01 6.94
C LYS A 130 22.61 -11.45 6.98
N LYS A 131 23.27 -11.65 5.84
CA LYS A 131 24.72 -11.89 5.78
C LYS A 131 25.48 -10.66 6.30
N GLY A 132 25.76 -10.63 7.61
CA GLY A 132 26.48 -9.54 8.27
C GLY A 132 25.61 -8.62 9.15
N VAL A 133 24.33 -8.94 9.37
CA VAL A 133 23.45 -8.21 10.29
C VAL A 133 23.24 -9.05 11.55
N GLU A 134 23.82 -8.63 12.67
CA GLU A 134 23.65 -9.29 13.96
C GLU A 134 22.28 -8.96 14.59
N GLY A 135 21.57 -9.98 15.06
CA GLY A 135 20.48 -9.87 16.03
C GLY A 135 19.33 -8.92 15.69
N GLY A 136 18.39 -9.36 14.84
CA GLY A 136 17.14 -8.66 14.60
C GLY A 136 16.12 -9.52 13.83
N GLU A 137 14.83 -9.33 14.14
CA GLU A 137 13.69 -9.88 13.39
C GLU A 137 13.49 -9.17 12.04
N TYR A 138 13.98 -7.93 11.92
CA TYR A 138 13.89 -7.08 10.73
C TYR A 138 15.24 -6.46 10.38
N ILE A 139 15.41 -6.11 9.10
CA ILE A 139 16.55 -5.34 8.60
C ILE A 139 16.25 -3.85 8.71
N PRO A 140 17.10 -3.06 9.40
CA PRO A 140 16.94 -1.62 9.49
C PRO A 140 16.92 -0.93 8.11
N ASP A 141 16.11 0.10 7.95
CA ASP A 141 15.88 0.73 6.64
C ASP A 141 17.15 1.22 5.96
N HIS A 142 18.14 1.69 6.72
CA HIS A 142 19.39 2.17 6.14
C HIS A 142 20.17 1.08 5.38
N ILE A 143 20.02 -0.18 5.78
CA ILE A 143 20.60 -1.33 5.08
C ILE A 143 19.71 -1.68 3.88
N THR A 144 18.39 -1.70 4.06
CA THR A 144 17.43 -1.95 2.97
C THR A 144 17.63 -0.95 1.81
N TRP A 145 17.88 0.32 2.11
CA TRP A 145 18.20 1.36 1.13
C TRP A 145 19.49 1.07 0.35
N GLU A 146 20.54 0.55 1.00
CA GLU A 146 21.80 0.19 0.33
C GLU A 146 21.57 -0.94 -0.69
N PHE A 147 20.80 -1.97 -0.32
CA PHE A 147 20.44 -3.05 -1.23
C PHE A 147 19.57 -2.55 -2.40
N PHE A 148 18.60 -1.68 -2.13
CA PHE A 148 17.75 -1.11 -3.18
C PHE A 148 18.53 -0.22 -4.15
N ILE A 149 19.47 0.58 -3.65
CA ILE A 149 20.39 1.38 -4.49
C ILE A 149 21.23 0.48 -5.40
N ASN A 150 21.77 -0.63 -4.87
CA ASN A 150 22.54 -1.59 -5.66
C ASN A 150 21.68 -2.27 -6.74
N GLU A 151 20.44 -2.63 -6.40
CA GLU A 151 19.48 -3.20 -7.35
C GLU A 151 19.16 -2.21 -8.47
N LEU A 152 18.86 -0.95 -8.15
CA LEU A 152 18.61 0.10 -9.15
C LEU A 152 19.84 0.34 -10.05
N ASN A 153 21.05 0.32 -9.50
CA ASN A 153 22.29 0.46 -10.28
C ASN A 153 22.55 -0.71 -11.24
N ASP A 154 22.07 -1.91 -10.92
CA ASP A 154 22.16 -3.06 -11.82
C ASP A 154 21.03 -3.04 -12.85
N LEU A 155 19.80 -2.75 -12.44
CA LEU A 155 18.64 -2.61 -13.33
C LEU A 155 18.86 -1.52 -14.38
N SER A 156 19.44 -0.38 -13.99
CA SER A 156 19.69 0.72 -14.93
C SER A 156 20.74 0.44 -16.00
N LYS A 157 21.47 -0.68 -15.89
CA LYS A 157 22.45 -1.14 -16.89
C LYS A 157 21.87 -2.18 -17.84
N LYS A 158 20.62 -2.63 -17.63
CA LYS A 158 19.93 -3.55 -18.52
C LYS A 158 19.26 -2.77 -19.65
N ASP A 159 19.07 -3.42 -20.78
CA ASP A 159 18.35 -2.84 -21.93
C ASP A 159 16.82 -2.83 -21.69
N ASN A 160 16.34 -3.64 -20.75
CA ASN A 160 14.93 -3.72 -20.37
C ASN A 160 14.51 -2.56 -19.45
N PRO A 161 13.27 -2.06 -19.56
CA PRO A 161 12.71 -1.19 -18.53
C PRO A 161 12.53 -1.97 -17.21
N PHE A 162 12.36 -1.27 -16.08
CA PHE A 162 12.23 -1.92 -14.77
C PHE A 162 11.08 -1.37 -13.94
N PHE A 163 10.55 -2.22 -13.07
CA PHE A 163 9.66 -1.87 -11.97
C PHE A 163 10.28 -2.38 -10.67
N ALA A 164 10.79 -1.45 -9.86
CA ALA A 164 11.50 -1.75 -8.63
C ALA A 164 10.68 -1.26 -7.43
N PHE A 165 10.28 -2.19 -6.57
CA PHE A 165 9.53 -1.92 -5.35
C PHE A 165 10.43 -2.05 -4.12
N MET A 166 10.29 -1.13 -3.17
CA MET A 166 10.91 -1.22 -1.85
C MET A 166 9.90 -0.86 -0.76
N SER A 167 9.97 -1.57 0.37
CA SER A 167 9.25 -1.18 1.59
C SER A 167 10.18 -0.96 2.79
N THR A 168 9.88 0.07 3.55
CA THR A 168 10.54 0.45 4.81
C THR A 168 9.83 -0.14 6.02
N ILE A 169 10.54 -0.37 7.13
CA ILE A 169 10.02 -1.00 8.35
C ILE A 169 10.39 -0.26 9.64
N ASP A 170 11.34 0.68 9.66
CA ASP A 170 11.76 1.36 10.91
C ASP A 170 10.58 2.12 11.56
N THR A 171 9.55 2.48 10.78
CA THR A 171 8.33 3.14 11.29
C THR A 171 7.22 2.17 11.72
N HIS A 172 7.48 0.86 11.81
CA HIS A 172 6.53 -0.08 12.42
C HIS A 172 6.43 0.18 13.92
N GLU A 173 5.23 0.05 14.50
CA GLU A 173 5.02 0.29 15.94
C GLU A 173 5.94 -0.58 16.81
N PRO A 174 6.60 -0.01 17.86
CA PRO A 174 6.49 1.35 18.41
C PRO A 174 7.43 2.40 17.77
N GLY A 175 8.19 2.03 16.74
CA GLY A 175 9.18 2.86 16.04
C GLY A 175 10.62 2.46 16.39
N PHE A 176 11.39 2.06 15.38
CA PHE A 176 12.78 1.64 15.50
C PHE A 176 13.73 2.78 15.13
N SER A 177 14.75 2.98 15.95
CA SER A 177 15.80 3.97 15.69
C SER A 177 17.09 3.26 15.28
N CYS A 178 17.75 3.76 14.24
CA CYS A 178 19.10 3.35 13.86
C CYS A 178 20.13 4.46 14.13
N LYS A 179 21.41 4.18 13.85
CA LYS A 179 22.54 5.11 14.02
C LYS A 179 22.40 6.43 13.26
N LEU A 180 21.57 6.47 12.20
CA LEU A 180 21.32 7.66 11.40
C LEU A 180 20.25 8.58 12.01
N CYS A 181 19.48 8.08 12.97
CA CYS A 181 18.42 8.85 13.59
C CYS A 181 19.02 9.84 14.59
N GLU A 182 18.62 11.10 14.50
CA GLU A 182 19.11 12.12 15.43
C GLU A 182 18.80 11.71 16.87
N LYS A 183 19.77 11.95 17.77
CA LYS A 183 19.59 11.83 19.21
C LYS A 183 18.73 12.99 19.71
N THR A 184 17.47 13.02 19.31
CA THR A 184 16.51 14.03 19.74
C THR A 184 15.77 13.56 21.00
N LYS A 185 15.20 14.52 21.74
CA LYS A 185 14.25 14.24 22.82
C LYS A 185 12.82 14.03 22.30
N ILE A 186 12.65 13.81 20.99
CA ILE A 186 11.34 13.64 20.37
C ILE A 186 10.76 12.31 20.87
N LYS A 187 9.75 12.42 21.73
CA LYS A 187 8.90 11.30 22.14
C LYS A 187 7.56 11.40 21.42
N PRO A 188 6.96 10.27 21.03
CA PRO A 188 7.39 8.88 21.19
C PRO A 188 8.42 8.44 20.12
N ASP A 189 8.98 7.24 20.29
CA ASP A 189 9.96 6.64 19.38
C ASP A 189 9.45 6.57 17.93
N MET A 190 8.15 6.34 17.73
CA MET A 190 7.50 6.42 16.43
C MET A 190 7.74 7.75 15.68
N VAL A 191 7.66 8.88 16.38
CA VAL A 191 7.87 10.21 15.76
C VAL A 191 9.34 10.39 15.38
N LYS A 192 10.26 9.87 16.20
CA LYS A 192 11.69 9.87 15.89
C LYS A 192 12.01 8.96 14.69
N ALA A 193 11.42 7.77 14.63
CA ALA A 193 11.55 6.84 13.51
C ALA A 193 11.01 7.47 12.21
N ALA A 194 9.83 8.09 12.24
CA ALA A 194 9.24 8.77 11.07
C ALA A 194 10.12 9.92 10.57
N ASN A 195 10.68 10.74 11.47
CA ASN A 195 11.62 11.79 11.09
C ASN A 195 12.93 11.22 10.49
N CYS A 196 13.38 10.08 11.00
CA CYS A 196 14.55 9.39 10.47
C CYS A 196 14.29 8.84 9.07
N ALA A 197 13.13 8.22 8.84
CA ALA A 197 12.69 7.74 7.53
C ALA A 197 12.60 8.87 6.50
N ASP A 198 12.06 10.04 6.86
CA ASP A 198 12.03 11.24 6.01
C ASP A 198 13.43 11.67 5.55
N LYS A 199 14.41 11.64 6.46
CA LYS A 199 15.81 11.99 6.16
C LYS A 199 16.50 10.94 5.28
N GLN A 200 16.23 9.66 5.51
CA GLN A 200 16.76 8.59 4.68
C GLN A 200 16.20 8.67 3.26
N LEU A 201 14.89 8.87 3.12
CA LEU A 201 14.25 9.13 1.83
C LEU A 201 14.83 10.36 1.13
N LYS A 202 15.05 11.46 1.87
CA LYS A 202 15.72 12.64 1.32
C LYS A 202 17.08 12.30 0.70
N LYS A 203 17.91 11.54 1.40
CA LYS A 203 19.22 11.10 0.90
C LYS A 203 19.08 10.23 -0.34
N PHE A 204 18.15 9.29 -0.34
CA PHE A 204 17.85 8.46 -1.51
C PHE A 204 17.45 9.34 -2.71
N MET A 205 16.53 10.28 -2.53
CA MET A 205 16.09 11.16 -3.62
C MET A 205 17.19 12.11 -4.11
N GLU A 206 18.07 12.59 -3.23
CA GLU A 206 19.25 13.38 -3.61
C GLU A 206 20.28 12.56 -4.39
N TRP A 207 20.42 11.27 -4.08
CA TRP A 207 21.22 10.33 -4.86
C TRP A 207 20.56 10.00 -6.20
N ALA A 208 19.26 9.69 -6.21
CA ALA A 208 18.49 9.32 -7.38
C ALA A 208 18.53 10.43 -8.44
N LYS A 209 18.38 11.70 -8.04
CA LYS A 209 18.47 12.87 -8.94
C LYS A 209 19.79 13.01 -9.70
N LYS A 210 20.86 12.31 -9.28
CA LYS A 210 22.17 12.31 -9.94
C LYS A 210 22.31 11.17 -10.95
N GLN A 211 21.35 10.26 -11.02
CA GLN A 211 21.41 9.10 -11.91
C GLN A 211 20.79 9.44 -13.27
N GLU A 212 21.34 8.85 -14.33
CA GLU A 212 20.87 9.08 -15.70
C GLU A 212 19.42 8.61 -15.91
N TRP A 213 19.02 7.53 -15.23
CA TRP A 213 17.68 6.97 -15.32
C TRP A 213 16.60 7.84 -14.66
N TYR A 214 16.96 8.80 -13.78
CA TYR A 214 15.99 9.53 -12.95
C TYR A 214 14.90 10.22 -13.76
N GLN A 215 15.27 10.92 -14.83
CA GLN A 215 14.31 11.68 -15.63
C GLN A 215 13.35 10.77 -16.42
N ASN A 216 13.76 9.53 -16.69
CA ASN A 216 12.97 8.52 -17.39
C ASN A 216 12.37 7.48 -16.41
N THR A 217 12.15 7.86 -15.16
CA THR A 217 11.59 6.99 -14.12
C THR A 217 10.52 7.72 -13.34
N VAL A 218 9.31 7.17 -13.35
CA VAL A 218 8.23 7.60 -12.45
C VAL A 218 8.49 7.05 -11.07
N ILE A 219 8.57 7.93 -10.06
CA ILE A 219 8.82 7.54 -8.67
C ILE A 219 7.54 7.77 -7.86
N ILE A 220 7.03 6.72 -7.23
CA ILE A 220 5.86 6.77 -6.38
C ILE A 220 6.29 6.53 -4.94
N ILE A 221 5.96 7.47 -4.07
CA ILE A 221 6.20 7.35 -2.63
C ILE A 221 4.85 7.42 -1.95
N TYR A 222 4.46 6.37 -1.25
CA TYR A 222 3.21 6.33 -0.50
C TYR A 222 3.42 5.63 0.84
N GLY A 223 2.57 5.95 1.81
CA GLY A 223 2.48 5.15 3.04
C GLY A 223 1.59 3.94 2.81
N ASP A 224 1.75 2.90 3.61
CA ASP A 224 0.91 1.70 3.57
C ASP A 224 -0.42 1.89 4.32
N HIS A 225 -0.38 2.39 5.55
CA HIS A 225 -1.59 2.65 6.31
C HIS A 225 -1.40 3.78 7.33
N VAL A 226 -2.51 4.19 7.95
CA VAL A 226 -2.49 5.08 9.10
C VAL A 226 -1.81 4.39 10.27
N SER A 227 -0.94 5.10 11.00
CA SER A 227 -0.23 4.52 12.13
C SER A 227 -1.22 4.08 13.22
N ARG A 228 -1.00 2.89 13.74
CA ARG A 228 -1.77 2.28 14.83
C ARG A 228 -1.18 2.61 16.20
N ASP A 229 -0.06 3.34 16.24
CA ASP A 229 0.58 3.79 17.47
C ASP A 229 -0.41 4.47 18.42
N TRP A 230 -0.44 3.99 19.67
CA TRP A 230 -1.39 4.42 20.68
C TRP A 230 -1.25 5.91 21.00
N TYR A 231 -0.02 6.44 21.02
CA TYR A 231 0.25 7.83 21.35
C TYR A 231 -0.21 8.75 20.24
N LEU A 232 0.10 8.41 18.98
CA LEU A 232 -0.41 9.15 17.82
C LEU A 232 -1.94 9.12 17.75
N ASN A 233 -2.57 7.99 18.07
CA ASN A 233 -4.03 7.90 18.15
C ASN A 233 -4.62 8.81 19.24
N GLN A 234 -4.01 8.90 20.42
CA GLN A 234 -4.45 9.82 21.46
C GLN A 234 -4.30 11.29 21.05
N ILE A 235 -3.19 11.64 20.41
CA ILE A 235 -3.03 12.98 19.85
C ILE A 235 -4.11 13.27 18.81
N ALA A 236 -4.35 12.32 17.88
CA ALA A 236 -5.36 12.47 16.85
C ALA A 236 -6.74 12.73 17.47
N ASN A 237 -7.10 11.98 18.50
CA ASN A 237 -8.37 12.13 19.21
C ASN A 237 -8.49 13.47 19.94
N SER A 238 -7.47 13.86 20.71
CA SER A 238 -7.47 15.13 21.46
C SER A 238 -7.50 16.37 20.56
N ARG A 239 -7.01 16.26 19.31
CA ARG A 239 -6.95 17.36 18.34
C ARG A 239 -8.05 17.32 17.28
N GLY A 240 -8.97 16.36 17.35
CA GLY A 240 -10.06 16.20 16.36
C GLY A 240 -9.60 15.69 14.99
N CYS A 241 -8.37 15.18 14.87
CA CYS A 241 -7.79 14.64 13.63
C CYS A 241 -8.17 13.17 13.40
N ARG A 242 -9.46 12.82 13.55
CA ARG A 242 -9.93 11.43 13.47
C ARG A 242 -9.95 10.85 12.05
N LYS A 243 -10.15 11.70 11.04
CA LYS A 243 -10.15 11.32 9.63
C LYS A 243 -8.75 11.48 9.04
N ARG A 244 -7.89 10.52 9.34
CA ARG A 244 -6.50 10.47 8.85
C ARG A 244 -6.43 9.89 7.46
N SER A 245 -5.47 10.36 6.68
CA SER A 245 -5.18 9.88 5.33
C SER A 245 -3.71 9.53 5.17
N VAL A 246 -3.42 8.58 4.32
CA VAL A 246 -2.07 8.07 4.08
C VAL A 246 -1.38 8.89 3.00
N TYR A 247 -0.08 9.14 3.18
CA TYR A 247 0.70 9.96 2.25
C TYR A 247 0.80 9.32 0.87
N ASN A 248 0.84 10.14 -0.18
CA ASN A 248 1.24 9.75 -1.53
C ASN A 248 1.94 10.93 -2.24
N VAL A 249 2.85 10.66 -3.16
CA VAL A 249 3.33 11.61 -4.17
C VAL A 249 3.86 10.82 -5.36
N ILE A 250 3.67 11.36 -6.56
CA ILE A 250 4.20 10.85 -7.81
C ILE A 250 5.13 11.91 -8.38
N ILE A 251 6.37 11.51 -8.66
CA ILE A 251 7.44 12.34 -9.20
C ILE A 251 7.73 11.87 -10.63
N ASN A 252 8.02 12.82 -11.52
CA ASN A 252 8.26 12.57 -12.94
C ASN A 252 7.10 11.87 -13.66
N SER A 253 5.85 12.13 -13.24
CA SER A 253 4.66 11.62 -13.94
C SER A 253 4.60 12.15 -15.37
N GLU A 254 4.38 11.27 -16.33
CA GLU A 254 4.09 11.61 -17.74
C GLU A 254 2.74 12.34 -17.84
N VAL A 255 1.79 11.95 -16.99
CA VAL A 255 0.47 12.59 -16.92
C VAL A 255 0.46 13.62 -15.79
N LYS A 256 0.12 14.87 -16.13
CA LYS A 256 0.04 16.00 -15.17
C LYS A 256 -1.33 16.67 -15.09
N SER A 257 -2.18 16.42 -16.07
CA SER A 257 -3.53 16.96 -16.13
C SER A 257 -4.49 16.15 -15.27
N GLY A 258 -5.47 16.80 -14.68
CA GLY A 258 -6.51 16.15 -13.90
C GLY A 258 -6.81 16.92 -12.63
N LYS A 259 -7.87 16.51 -11.93
CA LYS A 259 -8.17 17.02 -10.59
C LYS A 259 -7.38 16.20 -9.57
N HIS A 260 -6.45 16.85 -8.88
CA HIS A 260 -5.59 16.21 -7.88
C HIS A 260 -6.05 16.45 -6.44
N ASP A 261 -6.79 17.52 -6.18
CA ASP A 261 -7.36 17.82 -4.87
C ASP A 261 -8.84 17.41 -4.78
N GLU A 262 -9.37 17.32 -3.57
CA GLU A 262 -10.74 16.82 -3.30
C GLU A 262 -11.09 15.50 -4.00
N ARG A 263 -10.10 14.62 -4.18
CA ARG A 263 -10.27 13.25 -4.65
C ARG A 263 -10.30 12.29 -3.47
N THR A 264 -11.36 11.51 -3.33
CA THR A 264 -11.42 10.50 -2.26
C THR A 264 -11.11 9.13 -2.85
N PHE A 265 -10.03 8.51 -2.42
CA PHE A 265 -9.50 7.29 -3.05
C PHE A 265 -8.85 6.37 -2.03
N THR A 266 -8.58 5.15 -2.45
CA THR A 266 -8.05 4.06 -1.63
C THR A 266 -6.79 3.46 -2.28
N HIS A 267 -6.15 2.50 -1.62
CA HIS A 267 -4.98 1.81 -2.20
C HIS A 267 -5.32 1.12 -3.53
N TYR A 268 -6.57 0.69 -3.74
CA TYR A 268 -6.98 0.01 -4.98
C TYR A 268 -6.85 0.89 -6.22
N ASP A 269 -6.99 2.20 -6.05
CA ASP A 269 -6.87 3.17 -7.13
C ASP A 269 -5.40 3.38 -7.57
N MET A 270 -4.42 2.87 -6.81
CA MET A 270 -3.00 3.06 -7.10
C MET A 270 -2.54 2.25 -8.31
N MET A 271 -2.97 1.01 -8.51
CA MET A 271 -2.53 0.20 -9.66
C MET A 271 -2.78 0.91 -11.01
N PRO A 272 -4.02 1.31 -11.36
CA PRO A 272 -4.26 2.03 -12.60
C PRO A 272 -3.59 3.41 -12.63
N THR A 273 -3.47 4.09 -11.48
CA THR A 273 -2.85 5.43 -11.42
C THR A 273 -1.34 5.39 -11.66
N VAL A 274 -0.64 4.38 -11.12
CA VAL A 274 0.81 4.19 -11.31
C VAL A 274 1.11 3.89 -12.78
N LEU A 275 0.34 2.99 -13.39
CA LEU A 275 0.48 2.68 -14.82
C LEU A 275 0.19 3.92 -15.69
N ALA A 276 -0.88 4.67 -15.38
CA ALA A 276 -1.20 5.91 -16.09
C ALA A 276 -0.10 6.98 -15.91
N ALA A 277 0.48 7.12 -14.71
CA ALA A 277 1.60 8.02 -14.46
C ALA A 277 2.83 7.69 -15.32
N ALA A 278 3.04 6.42 -15.64
CA ALA A 278 4.06 5.93 -16.56
C ALA A 278 3.66 6.02 -18.05
N GLY A 279 2.53 6.66 -18.37
CA GLY A 279 2.07 6.88 -19.74
C GLY A 279 1.24 5.73 -20.34
N VAL A 280 0.92 4.69 -19.55
CA VAL A 280 0.10 3.57 -20.02
C VAL A 280 -1.35 4.00 -20.20
N LYS A 281 -1.92 3.73 -21.37
CA LYS A 281 -3.34 3.99 -21.66
C LYS A 281 -4.19 2.82 -21.20
N ILE A 282 -5.08 3.07 -20.24
CA ILE A 282 -5.95 2.07 -19.65
C ILE A 282 -7.35 2.20 -20.25
N LYS A 283 -7.83 1.14 -20.90
CA LYS A 283 -9.18 1.14 -21.47
C LYS A 283 -10.21 1.31 -20.34
N GLY A 284 -10.98 2.41 -20.42
CA GLY A 284 -12.00 2.72 -19.42
C GLY A 284 -11.47 3.25 -18.09
N ASP A 285 -10.18 3.57 -17.98
CA ASP A 285 -9.54 4.16 -16.79
C ASP A 285 -9.73 3.33 -15.51
N ARG A 286 -9.84 2.00 -15.65
CA ARG A 286 -10.08 1.06 -14.55
C ARG A 286 -9.26 -0.21 -14.73
N LEU A 287 -8.70 -0.70 -13.63
CA LEU A 287 -8.08 -2.02 -13.52
C LEU A 287 -8.39 -2.56 -12.11
N GLY A 288 -8.79 -3.82 -12.01
CA GLY A 288 -9.41 -4.35 -10.80
C GLY A 288 -10.65 -3.53 -10.42
N ILE A 289 -10.77 -3.17 -9.14
CA ILE A 289 -11.77 -2.22 -8.65
C ILE A 289 -11.22 -0.80 -8.50
N GLY A 290 -9.98 -0.56 -8.93
CA GLY A 290 -9.33 0.75 -8.90
C GLY A 290 -9.75 1.64 -10.07
N VAL A 291 -9.70 2.95 -9.83
CA VAL A 291 -9.88 3.99 -10.86
C VAL A 291 -8.59 4.77 -11.05
N ASN A 292 -8.21 5.02 -12.30
CA ASN A 292 -7.12 5.92 -12.64
C ASN A 292 -7.44 7.34 -12.11
N LEU A 293 -6.66 7.83 -11.15
CA LEU A 293 -6.88 9.13 -10.52
C LEU A 293 -6.58 10.31 -11.46
N PHE A 294 -5.91 10.12 -12.59
CA PHE A 294 -5.79 11.17 -13.60
C PHE A 294 -7.06 11.35 -14.44
N SER A 295 -7.96 10.36 -14.44
CA SER A 295 -9.23 10.43 -15.17
C SER A 295 -10.25 11.36 -14.48
N SER A 296 -11.30 11.69 -15.22
CA SER A 296 -12.47 12.42 -14.72
C SER A 296 -13.49 11.52 -14.01
N LEU A 297 -13.24 10.21 -13.93
CA LEU A 297 -14.14 9.26 -13.31
C LEU A 297 -14.10 9.38 -11.78
N GLU A 298 -15.28 9.28 -11.17
CA GLU A 298 -15.37 9.06 -9.74
C GLU A 298 -14.77 7.69 -9.38
N THR A 299 -13.95 7.66 -8.33
CA THR A 299 -13.53 6.43 -7.67
C THR A 299 -14.74 5.73 -7.06
N ASN A 300 -14.60 4.44 -6.76
CA ASN A 300 -15.66 3.72 -6.07
C ASN A 300 -15.92 4.28 -4.66
N TYR A 301 -14.89 4.82 -4.00
CA TYR A 301 -15.07 5.47 -2.70
C TYR A 301 -15.76 6.83 -2.82
N GLU A 302 -15.49 7.62 -3.86
CA GLU A 302 -16.22 8.87 -4.14
C GLU A 302 -17.72 8.59 -4.34
N LYS A 303 -18.04 7.56 -5.14
CA LYS A 303 -19.42 7.25 -5.51
C LYS A 303 -20.23 6.60 -4.39
N TYR A 304 -19.64 5.68 -3.64
CA TYR A 304 -20.37 4.83 -2.69
C TYR A 304 -19.94 5.01 -1.24
N GLY A 305 -18.87 5.78 -0.97
CA GLY A 305 -18.34 6.01 0.36
C GLY A 305 -18.02 4.70 1.09
N LYS A 306 -18.36 4.66 2.38
CA LYS A 306 -18.11 3.49 3.24
C LYS A 306 -18.83 2.22 2.77
N ARG A 307 -19.95 2.32 2.02
CA ARG A 307 -20.64 1.14 1.48
C ARG A 307 -19.76 0.31 0.55
N PHE A 308 -18.87 0.96 -0.20
CA PHE A 308 -17.91 0.26 -1.05
C PHE A 308 -16.92 -0.58 -0.25
N THR A 309 -16.47 -0.10 0.90
CA THR A 309 -15.53 -0.86 1.74
C THR A 309 -16.24 -1.90 2.59
N ASP A 310 -17.45 -1.61 3.05
CA ASP A 310 -18.26 -2.52 3.86
C ASP A 310 -18.65 -3.78 3.05
N SER A 311 -18.83 -3.66 1.72
CA SER A 311 -19.18 -4.81 0.87
C SER A 311 -18.06 -5.85 0.71
N PHE A 312 -16.81 -5.54 1.06
CA PHE A 312 -15.71 -6.50 0.93
C PHE A 312 -15.87 -7.69 1.85
N SER A 313 -16.29 -7.48 3.10
CA SER A 313 -16.49 -8.57 4.05
C SER A 313 -17.62 -9.50 3.59
N GLU A 314 -18.68 -8.96 3.00
CA GLU A 314 -19.75 -9.74 2.36
C GLU A 314 -19.23 -10.53 1.14
N SER A 315 -18.41 -9.90 0.31
CA SER A 315 -17.84 -10.55 -0.89
C SER A 315 -16.83 -11.65 -0.53
N VAL A 316 -16.03 -11.45 0.52
CA VAL A 316 -15.11 -12.47 1.06
C VAL A 316 -15.89 -13.65 1.62
N HIS A 317 -16.96 -13.38 2.38
CA HIS A 317 -17.82 -14.41 2.90
C HIS A 317 -18.42 -15.24 1.76
N TRP A 318 -19.06 -14.58 0.80
CA TRP A 318 -19.64 -15.24 -0.38
C TRP A 318 -18.61 -16.03 -1.19
N TYR A 319 -17.43 -15.47 -1.47
CA TYR A 319 -16.41 -16.19 -2.22
C TYR A 319 -15.88 -17.40 -1.44
N GLY A 320 -15.65 -17.23 -0.13
CA GLY A 320 -15.21 -18.31 0.75
C GLY A 320 -16.21 -19.46 0.82
N THR A 321 -17.51 -19.17 0.96
CA THR A 321 -18.56 -20.20 1.10
C THR A 321 -19.01 -20.75 -0.24
N GLU A 322 -19.34 -19.90 -1.21
CA GLU A 322 -19.98 -20.34 -2.46
C GLU A 322 -18.98 -20.81 -3.51
N ILE A 323 -17.83 -20.14 -3.63
CA ILE A 323 -16.82 -20.46 -4.64
C ILE A 323 -15.81 -21.48 -4.11
N LEU A 324 -15.27 -21.24 -2.92
CA LEU A 324 -14.25 -22.10 -2.33
C LEU A 324 -14.82 -23.24 -1.47
N GLN A 325 -16.14 -23.29 -1.25
CA GLN A 325 -16.82 -24.33 -0.48
C GLN A 325 -16.23 -24.51 0.93
N ARG A 326 -15.69 -23.43 1.52
CA ARG A 326 -15.18 -23.46 2.90
C ARG A 326 -16.38 -23.54 3.86
N PRO A 327 -16.26 -24.31 4.96
CA PRO A 327 -17.30 -24.31 5.99
C PRO A 327 -17.54 -22.87 6.45
N ALA A 328 -18.80 -22.45 6.52
CA ALA A 328 -19.13 -21.17 7.13
C ALA A 328 -18.66 -21.20 8.58
N ILE A 329 -17.55 -20.51 8.88
CA ILE A 329 -17.04 -20.42 10.24
C ILE A 329 -18.03 -19.56 11.01
N CYS A 330 -18.69 -20.21 11.97
CA CYS A 330 -19.50 -19.55 12.97
C CYS A 330 -18.59 -18.71 13.86
N ASP A 331 -18.53 -17.40 13.64
CA ASP A 331 -17.97 -16.46 14.60
C ASP A 331 -19.04 -15.50 15.12
N GLY A 332 -18.76 -14.84 16.24
CA GLY A 332 -19.72 -14.09 17.05
C GLY A 332 -20.39 -12.89 16.36
N PHE A 333 -20.19 -12.69 15.06
CA PHE A 333 -20.85 -11.67 14.25
C PHE A 333 -21.83 -12.24 13.20
N ASN A 334 -21.84 -13.56 12.96
CA ASN A 334 -22.73 -14.22 11.99
C ASN A 334 -23.49 -15.40 12.64
N PRO A 335 -24.84 -15.39 12.70
CA PRO A 335 -25.59 -16.52 13.21
C PRO A 335 -25.54 -17.70 12.23
N CYS A 336 -25.18 -18.89 12.73
CA CYS A 336 -25.19 -20.12 11.94
C CYS A 336 -26.64 -20.54 11.62
N ILE A 337 -26.95 -20.80 10.35
CA ILE A 337 -28.06 -21.68 10.01
C ILE A 337 -27.45 -23.06 9.72
N ASN A 338 -27.66 -23.98 10.65
CA ASN A 338 -27.31 -25.38 10.44
C ASN A 338 -28.36 -26.02 9.51
N LEU A 339 -27.97 -26.40 8.30
CA LEU A 339 -28.84 -27.03 7.30
C LEU A 339 -29.05 -28.54 7.52
N ASP A 340 -28.40 -29.15 8.51
CA ASP A 340 -28.61 -30.58 8.86
C ASP A 340 -30.03 -30.86 9.40
N LYS A 341 -30.87 -29.83 9.56
CA LYS A 341 -32.25 -29.92 10.07
C LYS A 341 -33.33 -29.35 9.15
N LEU A 342 -33.03 -29.11 7.88
CA LEU A 342 -34.08 -28.87 6.89
C LEU A 342 -34.31 -30.15 6.08
N GLU A 343 -35.32 -30.92 6.50
CA GLU A 343 -36.02 -31.80 5.56
C GLU A 343 -36.55 -30.93 4.43
N LEU A 344 -35.81 -30.87 3.32
CA LEU A 344 -36.31 -30.34 2.07
C LEU A 344 -37.45 -31.28 1.62
N TYR A 345 -38.69 -30.89 1.89
CA TYR A 345 -39.86 -31.51 1.28
C TYR A 345 -39.91 -31.16 -0.21
N THR A 346 -39.07 -31.82 -1.00
CA THR A 346 -39.21 -31.86 -2.46
C THR A 346 -40.11 -33.04 -2.82
N ASN A 347 -41.40 -32.94 -2.50
CA ASN A 347 -42.44 -33.73 -3.17
C ASN A 347 -43.25 -32.79 -4.07
N ILE A 348 -42.67 -32.48 -5.23
CA ILE A 348 -43.49 -32.16 -6.40
C ILE A 348 -43.54 -33.45 -7.20
N SER A 349 -44.54 -34.28 -6.91
CA SER A 349 -44.93 -35.36 -7.80
C SER A 349 -45.39 -34.73 -9.11
N GLN A 350 -44.66 -35.01 -10.19
CA GLN A 350 -45.25 -34.97 -11.53
C GLN A 350 -46.31 -36.06 -11.58
N GLU A 351 -47.59 -35.70 -11.53
CA GLU A 351 -48.61 -36.53 -12.14
C GLU A 351 -48.63 -36.23 -13.63
N ILE A 352 -48.16 -37.21 -14.39
CA ILE A 352 -48.54 -37.42 -15.78
C ILE A 352 -49.91 -38.09 -15.73
N VAL A 353 -50.96 -37.38 -16.17
CA VAL A 353 -52.07 -37.91 -16.98
C VAL A 353 -52.51 -36.81 -17.95
#